data_AF-A0A850ZPS7-F1
#
_entry.id   AF-A0A850ZPS7-F1
#
_cell.length_a   1.000
_cell.length_b   1.000
_cell.length_c   1.000
_cell.angle_alpha   90.00
_cell.angle_beta   90.00
_cell.angle_gamma   90.00
#
_symmetry.space_group_name_H-M   'P 1'
#
loop_
_entity.id
_entity.type
_entity.pdbx_description
1 polymer ?
#
loop_
_entity_poly.entity_id
_entity_poly.type
_entity_poly.pdbx_seq_one_letter_code
_entity_poly.pdbx_strand_id
1 'polypeptide(L)'
;WLSALEGTRWLDHVRICLRKAAEVVSLLAGRRCSVLQEPSDRDLNCLLASLVQLLGDPHARTLPGFQSLVQREWVAAGHPFPLRLGLLCCDSPREEAPVFLLFLDCTWQLVRQFPAAFGFTEAYLLALHDRSFAPYFSTFLFSCQRQR
;
A
#
# COMPACT_ATOMS: atom_id res chain seq x y z
N TRP A 1 21.00 9.11 -16.39
CA TRP A 1 19.97 9.29 -15.35
C TRP A 1 18.70 8.54 -15.70
N LEU A 2 18.01 8.88 -16.81
CA LEU A 2 16.80 8.15 -17.27
C LEU A 2 17.01 6.64 -17.47
N SER A 3 18.09 6.24 -18.15
CA SER A 3 18.42 4.82 -18.37
C SER A 3 18.72 4.03 -17.07
N ALA A 4 19.30 4.69 -16.06
CA ALA A 4 19.55 4.06 -14.77
C ALA A 4 18.26 3.88 -13.97
N LEU A 5 17.32 4.83 -14.06
CA LEU A 5 15.99 4.74 -13.46
C LEU A 5 15.16 3.64 -14.12
N GLU A 6 15.13 3.59 -15.46
CA GLU A 6 14.47 2.52 -16.23
C GLU A 6 15.05 1.14 -15.90
N GLY A 7 16.38 1.06 -15.66
CA GLY A 7 17.04 -0.16 -15.23
C GLY A 7 16.53 -0.75 -13.92
N THR A 8 15.94 0.08 -13.04
CA THR A 8 15.35 -0.40 -11.76
C THR A 8 13.96 -1.01 -11.94
N ARG A 9 13.28 -0.70 -13.05
CA ARG A 9 11.87 -1.04 -13.32
C ARG A 9 10.87 -0.54 -12.26
N TRP A 10 11.28 0.29 -11.31
CA TRP A 10 10.40 0.74 -10.21
C TRP A 10 9.13 1.42 -10.74
N LEU A 11 9.29 2.35 -11.69
CA LEU A 11 8.17 3.04 -12.32
C LEU A 11 7.27 2.10 -13.13
N ASP A 12 7.79 0.99 -13.65
CA ASP A 12 6.96 -0.02 -14.30
C ASP A 12 6.03 -0.71 -13.31
N HIS A 13 6.52 -1.02 -12.09
CA HIS A 13 5.71 -1.61 -11.03
C HIS A 13 4.62 -0.62 -10.58
N VAL A 14 4.98 0.65 -10.33
CA VAL A 14 4.02 1.71 -10.01
C VAL A 14 2.94 1.82 -11.08
N ARG A 15 3.34 1.87 -12.36
CA ARG A 15 2.41 1.92 -13.50
C ARG A 15 1.49 0.71 -13.55
N ILE A 16 2.02 -0.50 -13.36
CA ILE A 16 1.23 -1.74 -13.41
C ILE A 16 0.19 -1.75 -12.28
N CYS A 17 0.59 -1.41 -11.05
CA CYS A 17 -0.30 -1.34 -9.89
C CYS A 17 -1.45 -0.35 -10.11
N LEU A 18 -1.15 0.88 -10.53
CA LEU A 18 -2.17 1.90 -10.79
C LEU A 18 -3.10 1.51 -11.95
N ARG A 19 -2.54 0.96 -13.04
CA ARG A 19 -3.34 0.48 -14.18
C ARG A 19 -4.29 -0.64 -13.77
N LYS A 20 -3.81 -1.60 -12.98
CA LYS A 20 -4.61 -2.72 -12.50
C LYS A 20 -5.71 -2.27 -11.53
N ALA A 21 -5.40 -1.35 -10.61
CA ALA A 21 -6.41 -0.77 -9.74
C ALA A 21 -7.52 -0.04 -10.54
N ALA A 22 -7.14 0.74 -11.56
CA ALA A 22 -8.11 1.42 -12.43
C ALA A 22 -8.98 0.44 -13.24
N GLU A 23 -8.40 -0.65 -13.73
CA GLU A 23 -9.13 -1.74 -14.41
C GLU A 23 -10.18 -2.35 -13.46
N VAL A 24 -9.80 -2.67 -12.22
CA VAL A 24 -10.70 -3.24 -11.20
C VAL A 24 -11.83 -2.26 -10.85
N VAL A 25 -11.54 -0.97 -10.64
CA VAL A 25 -12.58 0.04 -10.40
C VAL A 25 -13.57 0.12 -11.56
N SER A 26 -13.09 0.04 -12.80
CA SER A 26 -13.95 0.05 -13.99
C SER A 26 -14.86 -1.19 -14.06
N LEU A 27 -14.35 -2.36 -13.65
CA LEU A 27 -15.16 -3.58 -13.56
C LEU A 27 -16.23 -3.48 -12.47
N LEU A 28 -15.89 -2.94 -11.30
CA LEU A 28 -16.82 -2.72 -10.19
C LEU A 28 -17.92 -1.72 -10.56
N ALA A 29 -17.58 -0.64 -11.29
CA ALA A 29 -18.57 0.32 -11.82
C ALA A 29 -19.57 -0.36 -12.77
N GLY A 30 -19.13 -1.38 -13.52
CA GLY A 30 -19.98 -2.23 -14.36
C GLY A 30 -20.80 -3.27 -13.61
N ARG A 31 -20.89 -3.20 -12.27
CA ARG A 31 -21.56 -4.18 -11.38
C ARG A 31 -21.01 -5.60 -11.49
N ARG A 32 -19.75 -5.76 -11.89
CA ARG A 32 -19.07 -7.06 -11.92
C ARG A 32 -18.40 -7.33 -10.58
N CYS A 33 -18.39 -8.59 -10.16
CA CYS A 33 -17.60 -9.03 -9.01
C CYS A 33 -16.18 -9.37 -9.48
N SER A 34 -15.17 -8.90 -8.75
CA SER A 34 -13.76 -9.22 -8.98
C SER A 34 -13.17 -9.79 -7.69
N VAL A 35 -12.52 -10.94 -7.77
CA VAL A 35 -11.81 -11.55 -6.65
C VAL A 35 -10.31 -11.33 -6.86
N LEU A 36 -9.64 -10.78 -5.86
CA LEU A 36 -8.19 -10.69 -5.79
C LEU A 36 -7.68 -11.94 -5.06
N GLN A 37 -6.74 -12.66 -5.65
CA GLN A 37 -6.20 -13.88 -5.06
C GLN A 37 -4.67 -13.83 -5.07
N GLU A 38 -4.08 -13.90 -3.89
CA GLU A 38 -2.65 -14.02 -3.63
C GLU A 38 -2.44 -15.21 -2.68
N PRO A 39 -1.38 -16.02 -2.83
CA PRO A 39 -1.15 -17.18 -1.96
C PRO A 39 -1.10 -16.86 -0.46
N SER A 40 -0.57 -15.69 -0.09
CA SER A 40 -0.45 -15.23 1.30
C SER A 40 -1.50 -14.21 1.71
N ASP A 41 -2.23 -13.61 0.75
CA ASP A 41 -3.22 -12.53 0.90
C ASP A 41 -2.79 -11.40 1.85
N ARG A 42 -1.50 -11.05 1.82
CA ARG A 42 -0.87 -10.19 2.82
C ARG A 42 0.05 -9.14 2.22
N ASP A 43 0.21 -9.09 0.90
CA ASP A 43 1.11 -8.16 0.22
C ASP A 43 0.42 -7.45 -0.94
N LEU A 44 0.42 -8.06 -2.14
CA LEU A 44 -0.09 -7.42 -3.35
C LEU A 44 -1.60 -7.23 -3.31
N ASN A 45 -2.31 -8.10 -2.60
CA ASN A 45 -3.74 -7.94 -2.38
C ASN A 45 -4.04 -6.71 -1.51
N CYS A 46 -3.29 -6.49 -0.42
CA CYS A 46 -3.39 -5.28 0.40
C CYS A 46 -3.16 -4.01 -0.45
N LEU A 47 -2.13 -4.04 -1.29
CA LEU A 47 -1.79 -2.95 -2.20
C LEU A 47 -2.91 -2.66 -3.20
N LEU A 48 -3.37 -3.68 -3.93
CA LEU A 48 -4.40 -3.50 -4.95
C LEU A 48 -5.75 -3.11 -4.34
N ALA A 49 -6.17 -3.75 -3.25
CA ALA A 49 -7.41 -3.42 -2.55
C ALA A 49 -7.40 -1.97 -2.06
N SER A 50 -6.28 -1.50 -1.52
CA SER A 50 -6.09 -0.11 -1.08
C SER A 50 -6.19 0.88 -2.24
N LEU A 51 -5.51 0.61 -3.37
CA LEU A 51 -5.55 1.50 -4.54
C LEU A 51 -6.94 1.54 -5.19
N VAL A 52 -7.64 0.42 -5.24
CA VAL A 52 -9.03 0.35 -5.74
C VAL A 52 -9.95 1.22 -4.91
N GLN A 53 -9.82 1.18 -3.57
CA GLN A 53 -10.61 2.02 -2.67
C GLN A 53 -10.24 3.51 -2.83
N LEU A 54 -8.96 3.85 -2.95
CA LEU A 54 -8.54 5.23 -3.22
C LEU A 54 -9.10 5.77 -4.54
N LEU A 55 -9.16 4.94 -5.58
CA LEU A 55 -9.68 5.34 -6.88
C LEU A 55 -11.22 5.38 -6.92
N GLY A 56 -11.90 4.49 -6.20
CA GLY A 56 -13.35 4.33 -6.24
C GLY A 56 -14.16 5.04 -5.15
N ASP A 57 -13.58 5.29 -3.98
CA ASP A 57 -14.28 5.84 -2.81
C ASP A 57 -13.66 7.20 -2.37
N PRO A 58 -14.40 8.32 -2.48
CA PRO A 58 -13.94 9.62 -1.98
C PRO A 58 -13.64 9.63 -0.47
N HIS A 59 -14.33 8.81 0.34
CA HIS A 59 -14.08 8.75 1.78
C HIS A 59 -12.66 8.29 2.09
N ALA A 60 -12.14 7.31 1.34
CA ALA A 60 -10.78 6.80 1.46
C ALA A 60 -9.68 7.86 1.21
N ARG A 61 -10.02 8.99 0.55
CA ARG A 61 -9.09 10.09 0.29
C ARG A 61 -9.06 11.15 1.39
N THR A 62 -9.97 11.08 2.35
CA THR A 62 -9.91 11.93 3.56
C THR A 62 -8.81 11.39 4.49
N LEU A 63 -8.22 12.25 5.33
CA LEU A 63 -7.22 11.80 6.30
C LEU A 63 -7.74 10.66 7.22
N PRO A 64 -8.95 10.74 7.82
CA PRO A 64 -9.49 9.66 8.63
C PRO A 64 -9.81 8.40 7.83
N GLY A 65 -10.31 8.55 6.59
CA GLY A 65 -10.61 7.42 5.71
C GLY A 65 -9.34 6.68 5.28
N PHE A 66 -8.27 7.42 4.95
CA PHE A 66 -6.97 6.84 4.62
C PHE A 66 -6.33 6.12 5.82
N GLN A 67 -6.40 6.72 7.02
CA GLN A 67 -5.96 6.05 8.25
C GLN A 67 -6.71 4.75 8.50
N SER A 68 -8.04 4.76 8.33
CA SER A 68 -8.88 3.58 8.48
C SER A 68 -8.56 2.51 7.43
N LEU A 69 -8.29 2.92 6.20
CA LEU A 69 -7.87 2.04 5.10
C LEU A 69 -6.53 1.38 5.42
N VAL A 70 -5.51 2.13 5.82
CA VAL A 70 -4.19 1.57 6.20
C VAL A 70 -4.35 0.60 7.38
N GLN A 71 -5.13 0.98 8.39
CA GLN A 71 -5.37 0.13 9.55
C GLN A 71 -6.08 -1.18 9.20
N ARG A 72 -7.03 -1.15 8.25
CA ARG A 72 -7.77 -2.34 7.84
C ARG A 72 -6.96 -3.22 6.90
N GLU A 73 -6.51 -2.66 5.78
CA GLU A 73 -5.94 -3.43 4.67
C GLU A 73 -4.51 -3.86 4.92
N TRP A 74 -3.76 -3.16 5.78
CA TRP A 74 -2.35 -3.47 6.02
C TRP A 74 -2.14 -4.04 7.42
N VAL A 75 -2.66 -3.38 8.44
CA VAL A 75 -2.42 -3.80 9.82
C VAL A 75 -3.33 -4.97 10.21
N ALA A 76 -4.64 -4.81 10.08
CA ALA A 76 -5.58 -5.85 10.52
C ALA A 76 -5.53 -7.10 9.63
N ALA A 77 -5.25 -6.93 8.34
CA ALA A 77 -4.99 -8.04 7.41
C ALA A 77 -3.65 -8.77 7.69
N GLY A 78 -2.76 -8.18 8.52
CA GLY A 78 -1.53 -8.83 8.96
C GLY A 78 -0.39 -8.76 7.94
N HIS A 79 -0.26 -7.65 7.20
CA HIS A 79 0.92 -7.40 6.38
C HIS A 79 2.18 -7.51 7.26
N PRO A 80 3.16 -8.37 6.90
CA PRO A 80 4.28 -8.68 7.77
C PRO A 80 5.36 -7.59 7.71
N PHE A 81 5.05 -6.38 8.20
CA PHE A 81 5.95 -5.21 8.19
C PHE A 81 7.38 -5.54 8.67
N PRO A 82 7.60 -6.20 9.83
CA PRO A 82 8.97 -6.45 10.28
C PRO A 82 9.78 -7.35 9.34
N LEU A 83 9.13 -8.32 8.68
CA LEU A 83 9.77 -9.23 7.73
C LEU A 83 10.05 -8.52 6.40
N ARG A 84 9.07 -7.76 5.88
CA ARG A 84 9.18 -7.05 4.60
C ARG A 84 10.17 -5.89 4.65
N LEU A 85 10.31 -5.25 5.80
CA LEU A 85 11.24 -4.15 6.05
C LEU A 85 12.62 -4.59 6.53
N GLY A 86 12.87 -5.91 6.71
CA GLY A 86 14.17 -6.42 7.16
C GLY A 86 14.52 -6.03 8.60
N LEU A 87 13.52 -5.80 9.46
CA LEU A 87 13.70 -5.43 10.86
C LEU A 87 13.94 -6.64 11.78
N LEU A 88 13.76 -7.86 11.25
CA LEU A 88 14.02 -9.10 11.96
C LEU A 88 15.46 -9.56 11.72
N CYS A 89 16.17 -9.93 12.79
CA CYS A 89 17.51 -10.50 12.68
C CYS A 89 17.48 -12.01 12.40
N CYS A 90 18.30 -12.41 11.43
CA CYS A 90 18.94 -13.72 11.23
C CYS A 90 18.09 -14.92 10.73
N ASP A 91 18.71 -15.66 9.81
CA ASP A 91 18.43 -17.02 9.31
C ASP A 91 17.15 -17.31 8.53
N SER A 92 16.19 -16.38 8.43
CA SER A 92 15.03 -16.54 7.53
C SER A 92 15.40 -16.30 6.06
N PRO A 93 14.71 -16.94 5.09
CA PRO A 93 14.86 -16.60 3.68
C PRO A 93 14.64 -15.09 3.47
N ARG A 94 15.39 -14.48 2.55
CA ARG A 94 15.24 -13.06 2.19
C ARG A 94 13.86 -12.84 1.57
N GLU A 95 12.93 -12.47 2.44
CA GLU A 95 11.55 -12.14 2.12
C GLU A 95 11.32 -10.61 2.11
N GLU A 96 12.39 -9.82 2.19
CA GLU A 96 12.32 -8.37 2.10
C GLU A 96 11.68 -7.94 0.78
N ALA A 97 10.64 -7.11 0.86
CA ALA A 97 10.01 -6.53 -0.31
C ALA A 97 9.37 -5.18 0.06
N PRO A 98 9.61 -4.11 -0.71
CA PRO A 98 9.12 -2.76 -0.41
C PRO A 98 7.65 -2.57 -0.82
N VAL A 99 6.76 -3.50 -0.47
CA VAL A 99 5.36 -3.52 -0.92
C VAL A 99 4.58 -2.33 -0.37
N PHE A 100 4.74 -2.01 0.91
CA PHE A 100 4.11 -0.83 1.51
C PHE A 100 4.65 0.47 0.91
N LEU A 101 5.96 0.55 0.66
CA LEU A 101 6.56 1.70 -0.02
C LEU A 101 6.01 1.85 -1.45
N LEU A 102 5.84 0.75 -2.20
CA LEU A 102 5.25 0.78 -3.53
C LEU A 102 3.81 1.32 -3.50
N PHE A 103 3.03 0.93 -2.48
CA PHE A 103 1.70 1.49 -2.24
C PHE A 103 1.74 3.00 -1.95
N LEU A 104 2.66 3.45 -1.10
CA LEU A 104 2.82 4.87 -0.77
C LEU A 104 3.24 5.68 -2.00
N ASP A 105 4.13 5.18 -2.84
CA ASP A 105 4.52 5.83 -4.09
C ASP A 105 3.31 5.91 -5.05
N CYS A 106 2.59 4.80 -5.26
CA CYS A 106 1.36 4.82 -6.06
C CYS A 106 0.36 5.87 -5.54
N THR A 107 0.20 5.98 -4.22
CA THR A 107 -0.66 7.00 -3.59
C THR A 107 -0.11 8.41 -3.84
N TRP A 108 1.19 8.62 -3.73
CA TRP A 108 1.84 9.89 -4.03
C TRP A 108 1.63 10.31 -5.49
N GLN A 109 1.71 9.38 -6.44
CA GLN A 109 1.39 9.67 -7.85
C GLN A 109 -0.04 10.20 -8.01
N LEU A 110 -1.01 9.63 -7.29
CA LEU A 110 -2.40 10.09 -7.31
C LEU A 110 -2.57 11.47 -6.66
N VAL A 111 -1.91 11.72 -5.51
CA VAL A 111 -1.92 13.02 -4.83
C VAL A 111 -1.32 14.11 -5.73
N ARG A 112 -0.23 13.81 -6.44
CA ARG A 112 0.42 14.73 -7.39
C ARG A 112 -0.48 15.06 -8.58
N GLN A 113 -1.21 14.08 -9.11
CA GLN A 113 -2.10 14.28 -10.26
C GLN A 113 -3.42 14.98 -9.89
N PHE A 114 -3.93 14.73 -8.69
CA PHE A 114 -5.23 15.22 -8.23
C PHE A 114 -5.16 15.86 -6.83
N PRO A 115 -4.40 16.96 -6.65
CA PRO A 115 -4.13 17.51 -5.32
C PRO A 115 -5.39 17.95 -4.55
N ALA A 116 -6.43 18.42 -5.26
CA ALA A 116 -7.70 18.82 -4.64
C ALA A 116 -8.58 17.64 -4.19
N ALA A 117 -8.28 16.40 -4.62
CA ALA A 117 -9.08 15.23 -4.31
C ALA A 117 -8.67 14.53 -3.00
N PHE A 118 -7.53 14.92 -2.39
CA PHE A 118 -6.96 14.27 -1.23
C PHE A 118 -6.90 15.22 -0.02
N GLY A 119 -7.31 14.72 1.14
CA GLY A 119 -7.30 15.44 2.41
C GLY A 119 -5.99 15.32 3.19
N PHE A 120 -4.93 14.84 2.56
CA PHE A 120 -3.60 14.67 3.13
C PHE A 120 -2.51 14.96 2.09
N THR A 121 -1.28 15.16 2.54
CA THR A 121 -0.17 15.65 1.70
C THR A 121 0.95 14.61 1.56
N GLU A 122 1.90 14.88 0.68
CA GLU A 122 3.15 14.12 0.56
C GLU A 122 3.88 13.99 1.91
N ALA A 123 3.92 15.06 2.71
CA ALA A 123 4.56 15.04 4.02
C ALA A 123 3.92 14.01 4.96
N TYR A 124 2.61 13.78 4.84
CA TYR A 124 1.93 12.73 5.61
C TYR A 124 2.36 11.32 5.16
N LEU A 125 2.51 11.09 3.84
CA LEU A 125 2.96 9.80 3.31
C LEU A 125 4.40 9.48 3.74
N LEU A 126 5.28 10.48 3.72
CA LEU A 126 6.67 10.35 4.22
C LEU A 126 6.69 10.04 5.72
N ALA A 127 5.92 10.79 6.51
CA ALA A 127 5.79 10.51 7.93
C ALA A 127 5.27 9.08 8.19
N LEU A 128 4.32 8.60 7.40
CA LEU A 128 3.79 7.25 7.51
C LEU A 128 4.83 6.19 7.16
N HIS A 129 5.61 6.41 6.10
CA HIS A 129 6.76 5.58 5.73
C HIS A 129 7.72 5.46 6.92
N ASP A 130 8.20 6.58 7.46
CA ASP A 130 9.18 6.58 8.55
C ASP A 130 8.65 5.87 9.80
N ARG A 131 7.34 5.99 10.08
CA ARG A 131 6.69 5.32 11.20
C ARG A 131 6.56 3.81 11.02
N SER A 132 6.52 3.31 9.79
CA SER A 132 6.51 1.86 9.53
C SER A 132 7.80 1.17 9.98
N PHE A 133 8.91 1.90 10.08
CA PHE A 133 10.20 1.40 10.58
C PHE A 133 10.36 1.52 12.09
N ALA A 134 9.44 2.20 12.78
CA ALA A 134 9.60 2.52 14.19
C ALA A 134 9.10 1.37 15.10
N PRO A 135 9.97 0.71 15.88
CA PRO A 135 9.63 -0.48 16.68
C PRO A 135 8.75 -0.19 17.92
N TYR A 136 8.35 1.07 18.13
CA TYR A 136 7.57 1.51 19.30
C TYR A 136 6.12 1.88 18.98
N PHE A 137 5.70 1.88 17.71
CA PHE A 137 4.31 2.15 17.35
C PHE A 137 3.53 0.83 17.23
N SER A 138 2.64 0.59 18.19
CA SER A 138 1.73 -0.56 18.24
C SER A 138 0.91 -0.75 16.97
N THR A 139 0.75 0.30 16.16
CA THR A 139 0.05 0.26 14.88
C THR A 139 0.67 -0.72 13.88
N PHE A 140 1.99 -0.90 13.82
CA PHE A 140 2.64 -1.76 12.81
C PHE A 140 3.34 -2.99 13.38
N LEU A 141 3.26 -3.21 14.69
CA LEU A 141 3.99 -4.27 15.39
C LEU A 141 3.33 -5.65 15.34
N PHE A 142 2.04 -5.73 15.02
CA PHE A 142 1.28 -6.98 15.15
C PHE A 142 0.92 -7.54 13.78
N SER A 143 1.38 -8.76 13.49
CA SER A 143 1.13 -9.49 12.24
C SER A 143 -0.18 -10.31 12.28
N CYS A 144 -0.96 -10.23 13.37
CA CYS A 144 -2.30 -10.80 13.44
C CYS A 144 -3.16 -10.15 14.54
N GLN A 145 -4.49 -10.11 14.36
CA GLN A 145 -5.45 -9.67 15.40
C GLN A 145 -5.31 -10.47 16.71
N ARG A 146 -4.78 -11.69 16.66
CA ARG A 146 -4.60 -12.59 17.80
C ARG A 146 -3.47 -12.14 18.75
N GLN A 147 -2.63 -11.19 18.33
CA GLN A 147 -1.57 -10.59 19.14
C GLN A 147 -1.93 -9.20 19.69
N ARG A 148 -3.16 -8.72 19.46
CA ARG A 148 -3.74 -7.56 20.16
C ARG A 148 -4.46 -8.01 21.42
#